data_AF-A0A7T5UGZ9-F1
#
_entry.id   AF-A0A7T5UGZ9-F1
#
_cell.length_a   1.000
_cell.length_b   1.000
_cell.length_c   1.000
_cell.angle_alpha   90.00
_cell.angle_beta   90.00
_cell.angle_gamma   90.00
#
_symmetry.space_group_name_H-M   'P 1'
#
loop_
_entity.id
_entity.type
_entity.pdbx_description
1 polymer ?
#
loop_
_entity_poly.entity_id
_entity_poly.type
_entity_poly.pdbx_seq_one_letter_code
_entity_poly.pdbx_strand_id
1 'polypeptide(L)'
;MSNLAEKQGVWFVYDGECPMCSMAAHAFRIKQQHGSLHLINARETKDDPLIEEINWRELGLDEGMVIYCEDRFYHGKDALRFMARYGDTKGVLNWFNKIMFWTNAQSKIFYPWLRGTRNLLLRLRKVGRIDNLNKKDEPTFKSIFGEFWNSLPPVIKKHYANRPYTDDLTIVEGTLDVMCKPPLIWLAPLVKLMGQVPAHNEANVPVTVRFQSDRDSKAFHLNRMFHFKDAKPYAFRSRMLQITDNEVIEVMRYGLGWKMLYLWDGHKVILQHRGYAMRAFGHFIPVPLTLLMGEGYAEEIPVDDEIFDMMTHITHPWWGKIYEYKGRFRMTQEA
;
A
#
# COMPACT_ATOMS: atom_id res chain seq x y z
N MET A 1 29.02 14.23 1.59
CA MET A 1 29.09 15.35 0.63
C MET A 1 29.07 14.71 -0.74
N SER A 2 27.99 14.88 -1.51
CA SER A 2 27.68 13.96 -2.62
C SER A 2 28.62 14.15 -3.82
N ASN A 3 29.01 13.05 -4.45
CA ASN A 3 29.69 12.98 -5.75
C ASN A 3 28.84 13.54 -6.91
N LEU A 4 27.75 14.26 -6.62
CA LEU A 4 26.81 14.83 -7.60
C LEU A 4 27.16 16.24 -8.01
N ALA A 5 28.10 16.90 -7.32
CA ALA A 5 28.51 18.28 -7.60
C ALA A 5 29.04 18.46 -9.04
N GLU A 6 29.50 17.38 -9.68
CA GLU A 6 30.00 17.40 -11.06
C GLU A 6 28.89 17.16 -12.11
N LYS A 7 27.71 16.67 -11.70
CA LYS A 7 26.60 16.40 -12.62
C LYS A 7 25.85 17.69 -12.97
N GLN A 8 26.36 18.40 -13.97
CA GLN A 8 25.70 19.56 -14.57
C GLN A 8 24.56 19.14 -15.52
N GLY A 9 23.61 20.05 -15.75
CA GLY A 9 22.47 19.85 -16.65
C GLY A 9 21.28 19.10 -16.02
N VAL A 10 20.47 18.48 -16.87
CA VAL A 10 19.27 17.74 -16.46
C VAL A 10 19.53 16.24 -16.65
N TRP A 11 19.42 15.47 -15.57
CA TRP A 11 19.57 14.02 -15.59
C TRP A 11 18.21 13.35 -15.45
N PHE A 12 17.85 12.49 -16.39
CA PHE A 12 16.60 11.76 -16.41
C PHE A 12 16.89 10.28 -16.21
N VAL A 13 16.51 9.77 -15.04
CA VAL A 13 16.57 8.35 -14.69
C VAL A 13 15.23 7.70 -15.00
N TYR A 14 15.24 6.68 -15.86
CA TYR A 14 14.04 6.01 -16.33
C TYR A 14 14.19 4.50 -16.40
N ASP A 15 13.05 3.82 -16.54
CA ASP A 15 12.98 2.38 -16.77
C ASP A 15 12.98 2.11 -18.28
N GLY A 16 14.10 1.60 -18.82
CA GLY A 16 14.27 1.36 -20.26
C GLY A 16 13.36 0.27 -20.84
N GLU A 17 12.84 -0.63 -20.01
CA GLU A 17 11.92 -1.69 -20.43
C GLU A 17 10.45 -1.24 -20.45
N CYS A 18 10.16 -0.12 -19.77
CA CYS A 18 8.84 0.51 -19.77
C CYS A 18 8.64 1.32 -21.06
N PRO A 19 7.72 0.93 -21.98
CA PRO A 19 7.57 1.59 -23.28
C PRO A 19 7.28 3.08 -23.18
N MET A 20 6.39 3.45 -22.25
CA MET A 20 6.01 4.86 -22.05
C MET A 20 7.16 5.66 -21.45
N CYS A 21 7.97 5.05 -20.57
CA CYS A 21 9.09 5.69 -19.92
C CYS A 21 10.21 5.95 -20.93
N SER A 22 10.56 4.96 -21.76
CA SER A 22 11.54 5.09 -22.85
C SER A 22 11.09 6.09 -23.90
N MET A 23 9.82 6.05 -24.31
CA MET A 23 9.25 7.04 -25.22
C MET A 23 9.35 8.46 -24.62
N ALA A 24 9.02 8.64 -23.35
CA ALA A 24 9.15 9.92 -22.67
C ALA A 24 10.61 10.40 -22.64
N ALA A 25 11.56 9.52 -22.27
CA ALA A 25 12.98 9.85 -22.22
C ALA A 25 13.53 10.28 -23.60
N HIS A 26 13.22 9.54 -24.67
CA HIS A 26 13.71 9.84 -26.02
C HIS A 26 13.01 11.03 -26.68
N ALA A 27 11.75 11.31 -26.33
CA ALA A 27 11.02 12.47 -26.83
C ALA A 27 11.31 13.74 -26.02
N PHE A 28 11.80 13.62 -24.78
CA PHE A 28 12.05 14.77 -23.93
C PHE A 28 13.18 15.63 -24.50
N ARG A 29 12.89 16.93 -24.61
CA ARG A 29 13.84 17.97 -25.01
C ARG A 29 13.72 19.07 -23.98
N ILE A 30 14.85 19.52 -23.44
CA ILE A 30 14.89 20.62 -22.48
C ILE A 30 15.11 21.94 -23.20
N LYS A 31 14.61 23.04 -22.65
CA LYS A 31 14.96 24.38 -23.12
C LYS A 31 16.47 24.58 -22.96
N GLN A 32 17.12 25.18 -23.95
CA GLN A 32 18.58 25.40 -23.99
C GLN A 32 19.15 26.06 -22.72
N GLN A 33 18.34 26.86 -22.02
CA GLN A 33 18.69 27.53 -20.77
C GLN A 33 18.98 26.59 -19.58
N HIS A 34 18.60 25.31 -19.63
CA HIS A 34 18.82 24.34 -18.54
C HIS A 34 19.97 23.34 -18.83
N GLY A 35 20.82 23.63 -19.82
CA GLY A 35 22.00 22.82 -20.14
C GLY A 35 21.69 21.62 -21.05
N SER A 36 22.45 20.54 -20.88
CA SER A 36 22.30 19.27 -21.60
C SER A 36 21.38 18.28 -20.87
N LEU A 37 20.65 17.47 -21.64
CA LEU A 37 19.82 16.37 -21.12
C LEU A 37 20.65 15.08 -21.15
N HIS A 38 20.81 14.46 -19.99
CA HIS A 38 21.46 13.16 -19.82
C HIS A 38 20.40 12.11 -19.46
N LEU A 39 20.42 10.97 -20.15
CA LEU A 39 19.48 9.87 -19.91
C LEU A 39 20.21 8.72 -19.22
N ILE A 40 19.64 8.19 -18.15
CA ILE A 40 20.14 6.98 -17.46
C ILE A 40 19.03 5.94 -17.45
N ASN A 41 19.31 4.77 -18.03
CA ASN A 41 18.47 3.59 -17.87
C ASN A 41 18.80 2.92 -16.53
N ALA A 42 17.86 2.97 -15.59
CA ALA A 42 17.99 2.41 -14.25
C ALA A 42 18.25 0.89 -14.21
N ARG A 43 18.00 0.17 -15.31
CA ARG A 43 18.24 -1.28 -15.40
C ARG A 43 19.68 -1.64 -15.77
N GLU A 44 20.36 -0.75 -16.47
CA GLU A 44 21.72 -0.98 -17.00
C GLU A 44 22.79 -0.39 -16.08
N THR A 45 22.47 0.70 -15.38
CA THR A 45 23.45 1.44 -14.59
C THR A 45 23.04 1.47 -13.12
N LYS A 46 23.51 0.51 -12.32
CA LYS A 46 23.21 0.42 -10.88
C LYS A 46 24.18 1.20 -10.00
N ASP A 47 25.44 1.31 -10.42
CA ASP A 47 26.54 1.89 -9.64
C ASP A 47 26.78 3.38 -9.93
N ASP A 48 25.82 4.08 -10.55
CA ASP A 48 25.94 5.53 -10.77
C ASP A 48 25.68 6.27 -9.44
N PRO A 49 26.51 7.27 -9.05
CA PRO A 49 26.31 8.05 -7.83
C PRO A 49 24.92 8.69 -7.71
N LEU A 50 24.25 8.98 -8.83
CA LEU A 50 22.88 9.48 -8.85
C LEU A 50 21.87 8.41 -8.45
N ILE A 51 22.09 7.15 -8.83
CA ILE A 51 21.25 6.03 -8.43
C ILE A 51 21.44 5.74 -6.94
N GLU A 52 22.67 5.79 -6.44
CA GLU A 52 22.96 5.67 -5.01
C GLU A 52 22.23 6.74 -4.19
N GLU A 53 22.30 8.00 -4.61
CA GLU A 53 21.59 9.09 -3.94
C GLU A 53 20.05 8.93 -4.06
N ILE A 54 19.55 8.46 -5.21
CA ILE A 54 18.12 8.13 -5.40
C ILE A 54 17.67 7.08 -4.39
N ASN A 55 18.49 6.05 -4.17
CA ASN A 55 18.21 4.99 -3.21
C ASN A 55 18.26 5.53 -1.77
N TRP A 56 19.27 6.34 -1.44
CA TRP A 56 19.40 6.99 -0.13
C TRP A 56 18.22 7.90 0.21
N ARG A 57 17.63 8.56 -0.80
CA ARG A 57 16.42 9.40 -0.67
C ARG A 57 15.10 8.61 -0.71
N GLU A 58 15.16 7.28 -0.78
CA GLU A 58 14.00 6.39 -0.89
C GLU A 58 13.09 6.67 -2.11
N LEU A 59 13.65 7.19 -3.20
CA LEU A 59 12.91 7.47 -4.42
C LEU A 59 12.76 6.18 -5.24
N GLY A 60 11.58 5.55 -5.17
CA GLY A 60 11.32 4.26 -5.82
C GLY A 60 11.21 4.36 -7.34
N LEU A 61 12.15 3.80 -8.08
CA LEU A 61 12.18 3.80 -9.55
C LEU A 61 11.09 2.93 -10.17
N ASP A 62 10.56 1.95 -9.43
CA ASP A 62 9.35 1.24 -9.83
C ASP A 62 8.06 2.07 -9.69
N GLU A 63 8.10 3.15 -8.91
CA GLU A 63 6.93 3.99 -8.68
C GLU A 63 6.84 5.15 -9.64
N GLY A 64 7.94 5.55 -10.27
CA GLY A 64 8.04 6.66 -11.21
C GLY A 64 9.48 6.90 -11.70
N MET A 65 9.63 7.73 -12.72
CA MET A 65 10.93 8.25 -13.17
C MET A 65 11.46 9.32 -12.22
N VAL A 66 12.77 9.57 -12.24
CA VAL A 66 13.41 10.63 -11.47
C VAL A 66 14.11 11.60 -12.41
N ILE A 67 13.93 12.91 -12.17
CA ILE A 67 14.72 13.96 -12.80
C ILE A 67 15.57 14.64 -11.72
N TYR A 68 16.86 14.78 -11.98
CA TYR A 68 17.80 15.55 -11.19
C TYR A 68 18.25 16.78 -11.97
N CYS A 69 18.11 17.96 -11.37
CA CYS A 69 18.47 19.24 -11.98
C CYS A 69 18.70 20.28 -10.88
N GLU A 70 19.83 21.01 -10.93
CA GLU A 70 20.18 22.09 -9.99
C GLU A 70 20.01 21.65 -8.51
N ASP A 71 20.66 20.53 -8.14
CA ASP A 71 20.61 19.93 -6.79
C ASP A 71 19.21 19.52 -6.28
N ARG A 72 18.22 19.44 -7.18
CA ARG A 72 16.85 19.05 -6.86
C ARG A 72 16.42 17.78 -7.56
N PHE A 73 15.68 16.96 -6.82
CA PHE A 73 15.09 15.71 -7.29
C PHE A 73 13.59 15.88 -7.51
N TYR A 74 13.12 15.42 -8.65
CA TYR A 74 11.71 15.38 -9.02
C TYR A 74 11.34 13.94 -9.33
N HIS A 75 10.36 13.38 -8.61
CA HIS A 75 9.98 11.97 -8.73
C HIS A 75 8.55 11.80 -9.21
N GLY A 76 8.34 10.87 -10.14
CA GLY A 76 7.02 10.46 -10.60
C GLY A 76 6.20 11.62 -11.15
N LYS A 77 5.13 11.99 -10.45
CA LYS A 77 4.26 13.11 -10.85
C LYS A 77 5.04 14.43 -10.93
N ASP A 78 6.01 14.65 -10.05
CA ASP A 78 6.79 15.89 -10.03
C ASP A 78 7.81 15.93 -11.16
N ALA A 79 8.31 14.77 -11.62
CA ALA A 79 9.10 14.68 -12.84
C ALA A 79 8.26 15.04 -14.09
N LEU A 80 7.02 14.54 -14.18
CA LEU A 80 6.11 14.90 -15.28
C LEU A 80 5.79 16.40 -15.29
N ARG A 81 5.61 17.00 -14.11
CA ARG A 81 5.43 18.45 -13.96
C ARG A 81 6.68 19.23 -14.36
N PHE A 82 7.86 18.76 -13.97
CA PHE A 82 9.13 19.33 -14.41
C PHE A 82 9.22 19.33 -15.94
N MET A 83 8.91 18.20 -16.58
CA MET A 83 8.89 18.10 -18.03
C MET A 83 7.88 19.06 -18.68
N ALA A 84 6.66 19.16 -18.14
CA ALA A 84 5.65 20.08 -18.65
C ALA A 84 6.09 21.55 -18.59
N ARG A 85 6.85 21.94 -17.56
CA ARG A 85 7.30 23.32 -17.34
C ARG A 85 8.57 23.68 -18.12
N TYR A 86 9.55 22.78 -18.12
CA TYR A 86 10.90 23.03 -18.64
C TYR A 86 11.20 22.33 -19.97
N GLY A 87 10.29 21.48 -20.44
CA GLY A 87 10.37 20.85 -21.75
C GLY A 87 10.11 21.84 -22.90
N ASP A 88 10.86 21.66 -23.99
CA ASP A 88 10.69 22.43 -25.23
C ASP A 88 9.30 22.20 -25.84
N THR A 89 8.67 23.26 -26.33
CA THR A 89 7.27 23.31 -26.79
C THR A 89 6.98 22.47 -28.04
N LYS A 90 8.01 21.87 -28.66
CA LYS A 90 7.84 21.07 -29.88
C LYS A 90 7.42 19.64 -29.52
N GLY A 91 6.20 19.26 -29.94
CA GLY A 91 5.73 17.87 -29.94
C GLY A 91 4.39 17.64 -29.23
N VAL A 92 3.59 16.72 -29.78
CA VAL A 92 2.27 16.31 -29.28
C VAL A 92 2.34 15.80 -27.84
N LEU A 93 3.40 15.06 -27.50
CA LEU A 93 3.62 14.54 -26.15
C LEU A 93 3.78 15.66 -25.11
N ASN A 94 4.52 16.73 -25.43
CA ASN A 94 4.68 17.85 -24.50
C ASN A 94 3.38 18.64 -24.33
N TRP A 95 2.56 18.75 -25.38
CA TRP A 95 1.24 19.37 -25.29
C TRP A 95 0.29 18.59 -24.36
N PHE A 96 0.22 17.25 -24.51
CA PHE A 96 -0.57 16.40 -23.60
C PHE A 96 -0.05 16.47 -22.17
N ASN A 97 1.28 16.40 -21.96
CA ASN A 97 1.88 16.53 -20.64
C ASN A 97 1.57 17.88 -19.99
N LYS A 98 1.61 18.98 -20.75
CA LYS A 98 1.22 20.29 -20.25
C LYS A 98 -0.22 20.31 -19.78
N ILE A 99 -1.17 19.80 -20.55
CA ILE A 99 -2.58 19.80 -20.14
C ILE A 99 -2.82 18.97 -18.86
N MET A 100 -2.20 17.81 -18.75
CA MET A 100 -2.44 16.88 -17.62
C MET A 100 -1.61 17.20 -16.36
N PHE A 101 -0.46 17.86 -16.51
CA PHE A 101 0.51 18.04 -15.43
C PHE A 101 0.95 19.50 -15.24
N TRP A 102 0.18 20.49 -15.72
CA TRP A 102 0.47 21.90 -15.42
C TRP A 102 0.31 22.21 -13.93
N THR A 103 -0.74 21.66 -13.32
CA THR A 103 -1.12 21.98 -11.93
C THR A 103 -0.89 20.80 -10.97
N ASN A 104 -0.71 21.13 -9.69
CA ASN A 104 -0.62 20.14 -8.61
C ASN A 104 -1.83 19.20 -8.59
N ALA A 105 -3.04 19.75 -8.74
CA ALA A 105 -4.29 19.00 -8.63
C ALA A 105 -4.42 17.95 -9.75
N GLN A 106 -4.21 18.35 -11.01
CA GLN A 106 -4.31 17.44 -12.14
C GLN A 106 -3.28 16.31 -12.06
N SER A 107 -2.04 16.62 -11.66
CA SER A 107 -0.99 15.60 -11.53
C SER A 107 -1.37 14.50 -10.53
N LYS A 108 -2.00 14.84 -9.41
CA LYS A 108 -2.47 13.87 -8.41
C LYS A 108 -3.59 12.98 -8.96
N ILE A 109 -4.41 13.49 -9.87
CA ILE A 109 -5.52 12.76 -10.48
C ILE A 109 -5.00 11.80 -11.58
N PHE A 110 -4.21 12.29 -12.53
CA PHE A 110 -3.82 11.47 -13.69
C PHE A 110 -2.66 10.53 -13.41
N TYR A 111 -1.80 10.83 -12.44
CA TYR A 111 -0.59 10.04 -12.20
C TYR A 111 -0.87 8.56 -11.85
N PRO A 112 -1.82 8.21 -10.96
CA PRO A 112 -2.13 6.81 -10.67
C PRO A 112 -2.57 6.01 -11.90
N TRP A 113 -3.21 6.65 -12.87
CA TRP A 113 -3.62 6.02 -14.13
C TRP A 113 -2.40 5.70 -15.00
N LEU A 114 -1.51 6.67 -15.18
CA LEU A 114 -0.26 6.46 -15.93
C LEU A 114 0.60 5.37 -15.27
N ARG A 115 0.69 5.36 -13.94
CA ARG A 115 1.38 4.32 -13.17
C ARG A 115 0.72 2.95 -13.36
N GLY A 116 -0.61 2.90 -13.36
CA GLY A 116 -1.37 1.68 -13.65
C GLY A 116 -1.06 1.13 -15.04
N THR A 117 -1.07 1.98 -16.07
CA THR A 117 -0.71 1.62 -17.44
C THR A 117 0.74 1.14 -17.53
N ARG A 118 1.70 1.81 -16.86
CA ARG A 118 3.09 1.35 -16.77
C ARG A 118 3.16 -0.07 -16.22
N ASN A 119 2.53 -0.31 -15.07
CA ASN A 119 2.55 -1.62 -14.41
C ASN A 119 1.93 -2.70 -15.31
N LEU A 120 0.83 -2.40 -16.01
CA LEU A 120 0.20 -3.32 -16.94
C LEU A 120 1.13 -3.66 -18.12
N LEU A 121 1.77 -2.66 -18.73
CA LEU A 121 2.69 -2.88 -19.85
C LEU A 121 3.91 -3.72 -19.44
N LEU A 122 4.47 -3.47 -18.26
CA LEU A 122 5.59 -4.26 -17.74
C LEU A 122 5.17 -5.72 -17.48
N ARG A 123 3.99 -5.94 -16.88
CA ARG A 123 3.44 -7.29 -16.68
C ARG A 123 3.21 -8.03 -18.00
N LEU A 124 2.64 -7.35 -19.01
CA LEU A 124 2.42 -7.94 -20.34
C LEU A 124 3.74 -8.33 -21.02
N ARG A 125 4.81 -7.57 -20.78
CA ARG A 125 6.16 -7.89 -21.26
C ARG A 125 6.92 -8.89 -20.38
N LYS A 126 6.33 -9.36 -19.27
CA LYS A 126 6.97 -10.22 -18.27
C LYS A 126 8.28 -9.64 -17.74
N VAL A 127 8.37 -8.32 -17.65
CA VAL A 127 9.53 -7.61 -17.14
C VAL A 127 9.39 -7.47 -15.63
N GLY A 128 10.42 -7.92 -14.90
CA GLY A 128 10.49 -7.80 -13.46
C GLY A 128 10.62 -6.35 -12.97
N ARG A 129 10.35 -6.17 -11.68
CA ARG A 129 10.58 -4.90 -10.98
C ARG A 129 12.08 -4.54 -10.98
N ILE A 130 12.38 -3.26 -10.91
CA ILE A 130 13.75 -2.76 -10.69
C ILE A 130 14.15 -3.04 -9.24
N ASP A 131 13.23 -2.82 -8.31
CA ASP A 131 13.39 -2.97 -6.87
C ASP A 131 14.64 -2.28 -6.30
N ASN A 132 14.88 -1.04 -6.73
CA ASN A 132 16.05 -0.26 -6.29
C ASN A 132 16.09 0.02 -4.78
N LEU A 133 14.98 -0.19 -4.08
CA LEU A 133 14.85 -0.01 -2.64
C LEU A 133 14.80 -1.35 -1.89
N ASN A 134 15.08 -2.47 -2.56
CA ASN A 134 15.09 -3.83 -1.99
C ASN A 134 13.84 -4.16 -1.17
N LYS A 135 12.66 -3.72 -1.63
CA LYS A 135 11.41 -3.90 -0.88
C LYS A 135 11.02 -5.36 -0.76
N LYS A 136 11.49 -6.21 -1.68
CA LYS A 136 11.23 -7.65 -1.64
C LYS A 136 11.96 -8.35 -0.48
N ASP A 137 13.00 -7.76 0.07
CA ASP A 137 13.83 -8.40 1.10
C ASP A 137 13.33 -8.15 2.52
N GLU A 138 12.41 -7.18 2.70
CA GLU A 138 11.90 -6.79 4.00
C GLU A 138 10.38 -6.96 4.11
N PRO A 139 9.84 -7.35 5.29
CA PRO A 139 8.40 -7.45 5.49
C PRO A 139 7.69 -6.13 5.28
N THR A 140 6.48 -6.18 4.70
CA THR A 140 5.67 -4.97 4.40
C THR A 140 5.44 -4.11 5.65
N PHE A 141 5.32 -4.76 6.80
CA PHE A 141 5.02 -4.11 8.07
C PHE A 141 6.27 -3.60 8.81
N LYS A 142 7.48 -3.93 8.36
CA LYS A 142 8.70 -3.38 8.94
C LYS A 142 8.74 -1.85 8.82
N SER A 143 8.40 -1.30 7.65
CA SER A 143 8.27 0.16 7.46
C SER A 143 7.06 0.77 8.17
N ILE A 144 6.02 -0.02 8.45
CA ILE A 144 4.81 0.44 9.15
C ILE A 144 5.09 0.59 10.65
N PHE A 145 5.76 -0.40 11.26
CA PHE A 145 6.15 -0.34 12.67
C PHE A 145 7.41 0.51 12.90
N GLY A 146 8.22 0.74 11.86
CA GLY A 146 9.40 1.60 11.93
C GLY A 146 10.37 1.16 13.03
N GLU A 147 10.72 2.08 13.93
CA GLU A 147 11.63 1.83 15.05
C GLU A 147 11.15 0.72 15.99
N PHE A 148 9.83 0.51 16.10
CA PHE A 148 9.26 -0.50 16.98
C PHE A 148 9.43 -1.92 16.46
N TRP A 149 9.71 -2.12 15.16
CA TRP A 149 9.80 -3.45 14.54
C TRP A 149 10.73 -4.39 15.31
N ASN A 150 11.91 -3.90 15.68
CA ASN A 150 12.91 -4.73 16.38
C ASN A 150 12.48 -5.12 17.80
N SER A 151 11.63 -4.31 18.44
CA SER A 151 11.08 -4.57 19.78
C SER A 151 9.87 -5.51 19.81
N LEU A 152 9.27 -5.79 18.65
CA LEU A 152 8.10 -6.66 18.58
C LEU A 152 8.43 -8.11 19.00
N PRO A 153 7.55 -8.77 19.76
CA PRO A 153 7.69 -10.18 20.10
C PRO A 153 7.71 -11.10 18.87
N PRO A 154 8.30 -12.30 18.97
CA PRO A 154 8.48 -13.20 17.84
C PRO A 154 7.19 -13.53 17.09
N VAL A 155 6.09 -13.83 17.81
CA VAL A 155 4.79 -14.15 17.18
C VAL A 155 4.25 -12.99 16.33
N ILE A 156 4.41 -11.74 16.77
CA ILE A 156 3.96 -10.56 16.03
C ILE A 156 4.83 -10.34 14.80
N LYS A 157 6.15 -10.53 14.91
CA LYS A 157 7.06 -10.47 13.75
C LYS A 157 6.70 -11.51 12.70
N LYS A 158 6.44 -12.76 13.12
CA LYS A 158 5.98 -13.85 12.25
C LYS A 158 4.63 -13.50 11.60
N HIS A 159 3.70 -12.91 12.36
CA HIS A 159 2.36 -12.55 11.88
C HIS A 159 2.43 -11.56 10.72
N TYR A 160 3.39 -10.64 10.81
CA TYR A 160 3.60 -9.57 9.86
C TYR A 160 4.81 -9.79 8.93
N ALA A 161 5.28 -11.04 8.79
CA ALA A 161 6.52 -11.38 8.09
C ALA A 161 6.44 -11.30 6.56
N ASN A 162 5.24 -11.34 5.97
CA ASN A 162 5.12 -11.41 4.51
C ASN A 162 5.73 -10.18 3.83
N ARG A 163 6.60 -10.44 2.85
CA ARG A 163 7.31 -9.44 2.06
C ARG A 163 6.48 -9.07 0.83
N PRO A 164 6.50 -7.81 0.37
CA PRO A 164 5.80 -7.45 -0.86
C PRO A 164 6.48 -8.10 -2.07
N TYR A 165 5.73 -8.32 -3.17
CA TYR A 165 6.28 -8.89 -4.42
C TYR A 165 6.82 -10.32 -4.33
N THR A 166 6.38 -11.09 -3.35
CA THR A 166 6.68 -12.52 -3.18
C THR A 166 5.39 -13.34 -3.24
N ASP A 167 5.53 -14.67 -3.06
CA ASP A 167 4.40 -15.60 -2.87
C ASP A 167 4.28 -16.02 -1.39
N ASP A 168 4.81 -15.20 -0.47
CA ASP A 168 4.82 -15.49 0.96
C ASP A 168 3.40 -15.76 1.47
N LEU A 169 3.26 -16.80 2.29
CA LEU A 169 2.00 -17.27 2.85
C LEU A 169 2.20 -17.58 4.34
N THR A 170 1.49 -16.84 5.19
CA THR A 170 1.41 -17.10 6.63
C THR A 170 -0.02 -17.54 6.94
N ILE A 171 -0.18 -18.59 7.76
CA ILE A 171 -1.48 -19.10 8.18
C ILE A 171 -1.55 -19.11 9.70
N VAL A 172 -2.67 -18.61 10.21
CA VAL A 172 -3.04 -18.73 11.63
C VAL A 172 -4.40 -19.37 11.76
N GLU A 173 -4.56 -20.17 12.80
CA GLU A 173 -5.80 -20.85 13.12
C GLU A 173 -6.17 -20.60 14.57
N GLY A 174 -7.48 -20.48 14.84
CA GLY A 174 -7.95 -20.09 16.16
C GLY A 174 -9.45 -20.22 16.31
N THR A 175 -9.94 -19.81 17.47
CA THR A 175 -11.37 -19.71 17.76
C THR A 175 -11.71 -18.29 18.16
N LEU A 176 -12.86 -17.80 17.68
CA LEU A 176 -13.36 -16.46 17.97
C LEU A 176 -14.77 -16.52 18.56
N ASP A 177 -15.05 -15.62 19.49
CA ASP A 177 -16.41 -15.22 19.84
C ASP A 177 -16.80 -14.04 18.96
N VAL A 178 -17.90 -14.14 18.23
CA VAL A 178 -18.43 -13.10 17.35
C VAL A 178 -19.72 -12.55 17.97
N MET A 179 -19.77 -11.23 18.13
CA MET A 179 -20.92 -10.48 18.60
C MET A 179 -21.31 -9.41 17.58
N CYS A 180 -22.60 -9.35 17.26
CA CYS A 180 -23.21 -8.36 16.40
C CYS A 180 -24.55 -7.92 17.00
N LYS A 181 -24.70 -6.62 17.24
CA LYS A 181 -25.90 -6.00 17.81
C LYS A 181 -26.65 -5.15 16.77
N PRO A 182 -27.91 -4.79 17.05
CA PRO A 182 -28.60 -3.76 16.30
C PRO A 182 -27.84 -2.41 16.30
N PRO A 183 -27.94 -1.61 15.22
CA PRO A 183 -28.71 -1.90 14.01
C PRO A 183 -27.97 -2.77 12.98
N LEU A 184 -26.69 -3.09 13.20
CA LEU A 184 -25.86 -3.79 12.21
C LEU A 184 -26.40 -5.17 11.87
N ILE A 185 -26.90 -5.92 12.85
CA ILE A 185 -27.48 -7.25 12.62
C ILE A 185 -28.73 -7.21 11.74
N TRP A 186 -29.52 -6.13 11.78
CA TRP A 186 -30.68 -5.95 10.89
C TRP A 186 -30.26 -5.76 9.44
N LEU A 187 -29.06 -5.21 9.22
CA LEU A 187 -28.46 -5.03 7.91
C LEU A 187 -27.64 -6.24 7.45
N ALA A 188 -27.68 -7.37 8.18
CA ALA A 188 -26.87 -8.55 7.88
C ALA A 188 -26.91 -9.02 6.41
N PRO A 189 -28.06 -9.06 5.71
CA PRO A 189 -28.09 -9.44 4.29
C PRO A 189 -27.29 -8.47 3.40
N LEU A 190 -27.37 -7.16 3.68
CA LEU A 190 -26.63 -6.13 2.95
C LEU A 190 -25.13 -6.21 3.25
N VAL A 191 -24.76 -6.35 4.53
CA VAL A 191 -23.37 -6.49 4.98
C VAL A 191 -22.72 -7.73 4.36
N LYS A 192 -23.46 -8.85 4.31
CA LYS A 192 -23.08 -10.10 3.66
C LYS A 192 -22.90 -9.93 2.16
N LEU A 193 -23.84 -9.25 1.48
CA LEU A 193 -23.77 -8.94 0.05
C LEU A 193 -22.53 -8.09 -0.27
N MET A 194 -22.26 -7.08 0.56
CA MET A 194 -21.08 -6.22 0.47
C MET A 194 -19.77 -6.96 0.81
N GLY A 195 -19.85 -8.20 1.31
CA GLY A 195 -18.72 -9.03 1.68
C GLY A 195 -17.89 -8.44 2.82
N GLN A 196 -18.58 -7.83 3.78
CA GLN A 196 -18.00 -7.18 4.95
C GLN A 196 -17.87 -8.15 6.13
N VAL A 197 -17.71 -7.63 7.34
CA VAL A 197 -17.64 -8.45 8.56
C VAL A 197 -18.87 -9.35 8.72
N PRO A 198 -18.72 -10.58 9.25
CA PRO A 198 -19.85 -11.48 9.44
C PRO A 198 -20.81 -10.94 10.51
N ALA A 199 -21.98 -10.49 10.10
CA ALA A 199 -23.05 -10.07 11.02
C ALA A 199 -23.76 -11.29 11.63
N HIS A 200 -23.08 -11.98 12.55
CA HIS A 200 -23.55 -13.19 13.23
C HIS A 200 -23.24 -13.13 14.73
N ASN A 201 -23.94 -13.92 15.55
CA ASN A 201 -23.64 -14.10 16.97
C ASN A 201 -23.33 -15.57 17.22
N GLU A 202 -22.10 -15.90 17.55
CA GLU A 202 -21.70 -17.27 17.88
C GLU A 202 -20.40 -17.27 18.69
N ALA A 203 -20.31 -18.16 19.67
CA ALA A 203 -19.11 -18.35 20.48
C ALA A 203 -18.30 -19.54 19.97
N ASN A 204 -16.97 -19.49 20.15
CA ASN A 204 -16.02 -20.53 19.74
C ASN A 204 -16.10 -20.90 18.25
N VAL A 205 -16.25 -19.91 17.37
CA VAL A 205 -16.24 -20.08 15.91
C VAL A 205 -14.82 -20.40 15.46
N PRO A 206 -14.55 -21.56 14.86
CA PRO A 206 -13.24 -21.85 14.28
C PRO A 206 -12.96 -20.91 13.11
N VAL A 207 -11.77 -20.34 13.08
CA VAL A 207 -11.33 -19.41 12.03
C VAL A 207 -9.94 -19.75 11.54
N THR A 208 -9.79 -19.79 10.23
CA THR A 208 -8.49 -19.84 9.56
C THR A 208 -8.25 -18.50 8.86
N VAL A 209 -7.12 -17.86 9.11
CA VAL A 209 -6.71 -16.63 8.42
C VAL A 209 -5.46 -16.92 7.61
N ARG A 210 -5.55 -16.61 6.31
CA ARG A 210 -4.42 -16.69 5.38
C ARG A 210 -3.95 -15.29 5.04
N PHE A 211 -2.70 -15.01 5.34
CA PHE A 211 -1.99 -13.79 4.97
C PHE A 211 -1.14 -14.06 3.75
N GLN A 212 -1.34 -13.29 2.69
CA GLN A 212 -0.73 -13.58 1.39
C GLN A 212 -0.08 -12.35 0.77
N SER A 213 1.07 -12.56 0.14
CA SER A 213 1.69 -11.61 -0.77
C SER A 213 1.29 -11.88 -2.22
N ASP A 214 1.51 -10.88 -3.07
CA ASP A 214 1.33 -10.95 -4.52
C ASP A 214 2.58 -10.43 -5.21
N ARG A 215 3.02 -11.10 -6.28
CA ARG A 215 4.22 -10.73 -7.05
C ARG A 215 4.17 -9.34 -7.65
N ASP A 216 2.96 -8.81 -7.87
CA ASP A 216 2.76 -7.55 -8.56
C ASP A 216 2.22 -6.42 -7.67
N SER A 217 2.14 -6.63 -6.35
CA SER A 217 1.57 -5.67 -5.40
C SER A 217 2.33 -5.59 -4.09
N LYS A 218 2.23 -4.42 -3.43
CA LYS A 218 2.63 -4.24 -2.02
C LYS A 218 1.51 -4.58 -1.04
N ALA A 219 0.37 -5.04 -1.56
CA ALA A 219 -0.78 -5.32 -0.76
C ALA A 219 -0.51 -6.55 0.12
N PHE A 220 -0.77 -6.41 1.42
CA PHE A 220 -0.82 -7.54 2.33
C PHE A 220 -2.25 -8.08 2.33
N HIS A 221 -2.48 -9.27 1.79
CA HIS A 221 -3.82 -9.81 1.58
C HIS A 221 -4.29 -10.64 2.77
N LEU A 222 -5.53 -10.42 3.20
CA LEU A 222 -6.14 -11.17 4.30
C LEU A 222 -7.35 -11.94 3.78
N ASN A 223 -7.35 -13.24 4.00
CA ASN A 223 -8.51 -14.09 3.73
C ASN A 223 -8.87 -14.85 5.02
N ARG A 224 -9.92 -14.35 5.69
CA ARG A 224 -10.44 -14.90 6.94
C ARG A 224 -11.64 -15.79 6.64
N MET A 225 -11.53 -17.06 7.00
CA MET A 225 -12.57 -18.07 6.81
C MET A 225 -13.21 -18.40 8.16
N PHE A 226 -14.49 -18.05 8.33
CA PHE A 226 -15.25 -18.32 9.55
C PHE A 226 -16.14 -19.56 9.37
N HIS A 227 -16.03 -20.52 10.28
CA HIS A 227 -16.75 -21.79 10.22
C HIS A 227 -17.88 -21.83 11.26
N PHE A 228 -18.98 -21.11 10.99
CA PHE A 228 -20.18 -21.14 11.83
C PHE A 228 -20.85 -22.52 11.81
N LYS A 229 -21.42 -22.97 12.94
CA LYS A 229 -21.99 -24.32 13.08
C LYS A 229 -23.09 -24.64 12.07
N ASP A 230 -24.04 -23.71 11.90
CA ASP A 230 -25.26 -23.92 11.11
C ASP A 230 -25.29 -23.09 9.81
N ALA A 231 -24.12 -22.66 9.32
CA ALA A 231 -24.02 -21.89 8.08
C ALA A 231 -22.82 -22.30 7.23
N LYS A 232 -22.90 -21.99 5.92
CA LYS A 232 -21.76 -22.16 5.03
C LYS A 232 -20.59 -21.29 5.51
N PRO A 233 -19.33 -21.76 5.35
CA PRO A 233 -18.16 -20.97 5.72
C PRO A 233 -18.21 -19.57 5.12
N TYR A 234 -17.98 -18.56 5.96
CA TYR A 234 -18.02 -17.16 5.53
C TYR A 234 -16.60 -16.67 5.25
N ALA A 235 -16.37 -16.21 4.02
CA ALA A 235 -15.08 -15.68 3.59
C ALA A 235 -15.08 -14.15 3.66
N PHE A 236 -14.31 -13.58 4.58
CA PHE A 236 -14.04 -12.15 4.63
C PHE A 236 -12.66 -11.87 4.02
N ARG A 237 -12.66 -11.16 2.89
CA ARG A 237 -11.45 -10.88 2.11
C ARG A 237 -11.19 -9.38 2.07
N SER A 238 -9.96 -9.01 2.39
CA SER A 238 -9.49 -7.64 2.35
C SER A 238 -8.01 -7.60 1.98
N ARG A 239 -7.48 -6.39 1.81
CA ARG A 239 -6.06 -6.16 1.58
C ARG A 239 -5.63 -4.87 2.26
N MET A 240 -4.50 -4.92 2.94
CA MET A 240 -3.90 -3.77 3.61
C MET A 240 -2.85 -3.12 2.70
N LEU A 241 -2.85 -1.80 2.69
CA LEU A 241 -1.89 -0.97 1.97
C LEU A 241 -1.38 0.12 2.91
N GLN A 242 -0.06 0.24 3.02
CA GLN A 242 0.57 1.40 3.68
C GLN A 242 0.25 2.67 2.87
N ILE A 243 -0.22 3.72 3.55
CA ILE A 243 -0.44 5.04 2.95
C ILE A 243 0.82 5.88 3.14
N THR A 244 1.21 6.10 4.39
CA THR A 244 2.39 6.83 4.83
C THR A 244 2.74 6.35 6.23
N ASP A 245 4.03 6.24 6.54
CA ASP A 245 4.50 5.90 7.89
C ASP A 245 3.74 4.70 8.49
N ASN A 246 3.14 4.86 9.66
CA ASN A 246 2.33 3.85 10.31
C ASN A 246 0.82 3.92 9.96
N GLU A 247 0.40 4.72 8.98
CA GLU A 247 -0.98 4.76 8.49
C GLU A 247 -1.21 3.70 7.41
N VAL A 248 -2.22 2.84 7.66
CA VAL A 248 -2.60 1.73 6.81
C VAL A 248 -4.06 1.86 6.42
N ILE A 249 -4.41 1.42 5.22
CA ILE A 249 -5.81 1.25 4.79
C ILE A 249 -6.10 -0.20 4.45
N GLU A 250 -7.08 -0.78 5.15
CA GLU A 250 -7.63 -2.10 4.83
C GLU A 250 -8.78 -1.92 3.84
N VAL A 251 -8.54 -2.30 2.58
CA VAL A 251 -9.51 -2.22 1.49
C VAL A 251 -10.30 -3.53 1.42
N MET A 252 -11.59 -3.42 1.69
CA MET A 252 -12.57 -4.49 1.64
C MET A 252 -13.16 -4.61 0.21
N ARG A 253 -14.13 -5.51 0.04
CA ARG A 253 -14.87 -5.66 -1.22
C ARG A 253 -15.55 -4.35 -1.64
N TYR A 254 -15.71 -4.18 -2.95
CA TYR A 254 -16.26 -2.97 -3.58
C TYR A 254 -15.47 -1.66 -3.31
N GLY A 255 -14.29 -1.76 -2.70
CA GLY A 255 -13.38 -0.62 -2.55
C GLY A 255 -13.59 0.22 -1.30
N LEU A 256 -14.49 -0.15 -0.39
CA LEU A 256 -14.55 0.50 0.92
C LEU A 256 -13.26 0.20 1.69
N GLY A 257 -12.61 1.24 2.19
CA GLY A 257 -11.38 1.14 2.96
C GLY A 257 -11.55 1.69 4.36
N TRP A 258 -11.08 0.95 5.36
CA TRP A 258 -10.93 1.43 6.74
C TRP A 258 -9.49 1.93 6.92
N LYS A 259 -9.34 3.22 7.24
CA LYS A 259 -8.05 3.82 7.58
C LYS A 259 -7.76 3.63 9.06
N MET A 260 -6.56 3.18 9.36
CA MET A 260 -6.10 2.94 10.72
C MET A 260 -4.64 3.33 10.90
N LEU A 261 -4.29 3.65 12.14
CA LEU A 261 -2.92 3.87 12.59
C LEU A 261 -2.44 2.62 13.32
N TYR A 262 -1.28 2.09 12.91
CA TYR A 262 -0.62 1.00 13.60
C TYR A 262 0.28 1.54 14.70
N LEU A 263 0.07 1.07 15.92
CA LEU A 263 0.80 1.49 17.10
C LEU A 263 1.27 0.26 17.88
N TRP A 264 2.38 0.43 18.59
CA TRP A 264 2.90 -0.53 19.56
C TRP A 264 3.08 0.20 20.89
N ASP A 265 2.42 -0.26 21.95
CA ASP A 265 2.48 0.37 23.28
C ASP A 265 3.49 -0.29 24.24
N GLY A 266 4.27 -1.27 23.75
CA GLY A 266 5.16 -2.10 24.56
C GLY A 266 4.55 -3.44 24.99
N HIS A 267 3.23 -3.60 24.89
CA HIS A 267 2.51 -4.80 25.29
C HIS A 267 1.65 -5.38 24.16
N LYS A 268 1.04 -4.53 23.34
CA LYS A 268 0.12 -4.93 22.27
C LYS A 268 0.22 -4.05 21.04
N VAL A 269 -0.13 -4.61 19.91
CA VAL A 269 -0.36 -3.87 18.67
C VAL A 269 -1.75 -3.27 18.72
N ILE A 270 -1.89 -2.01 18.35
CA ILE A 270 -3.16 -1.28 18.33
C ILE A 270 -3.41 -0.74 16.93
N LEU A 271 -4.59 -1.01 16.39
CA LEU A 271 -5.10 -0.50 15.12
C LEU A 271 -6.14 0.58 15.44
N GLN A 272 -5.70 1.82 15.50
CA GLN A 272 -6.54 2.95 15.90
C GLN A 272 -7.30 3.54 14.71
N HIS A 273 -8.61 3.79 14.87
CA HIS A 273 -9.44 4.40 13.82
C HIS A 273 -8.90 5.75 13.32
N ARG A 274 -8.86 5.95 12.00
CA ARG A 274 -8.56 7.25 11.38
C ARG A 274 -9.62 7.72 10.38
N GLY A 275 -10.62 6.88 10.08
CA GLY A 275 -11.71 7.19 9.16
C GLY A 275 -11.91 6.12 8.09
N TYR A 276 -12.74 6.45 7.10
CA TYR A 276 -13.01 5.60 5.95
C TYR A 276 -12.64 6.31 4.65
N ALA A 277 -12.30 5.54 3.63
CA ALA A 277 -12.09 6.03 2.27
C ALA A 277 -12.65 5.06 1.24
N MET A 278 -13.18 5.58 0.14
CA MET A 278 -13.60 4.78 -1.01
C MET A 278 -12.47 4.74 -2.04
N ARG A 279 -12.11 3.54 -2.47
CA ARG A 279 -11.17 3.32 -3.58
C ARG A 279 -11.91 3.46 -4.91
N ALA A 280 -11.67 4.56 -5.62
CA ALA A 280 -12.22 4.81 -6.95
C ALA A 280 -11.11 5.30 -7.88
N PHE A 281 -11.04 4.75 -9.10
CA PHE A 281 -10.13 5.21 -10.16
C PHE A 281 -8.63 5.27 -9.78
N GLY A 282 -8.18 4.42 -8.86
CA GLY A 282 -6.79 4.42 -8.38
C GLY A 282 -6.50 5.41 -7.25
N HIS A 283 -7.52 6.10 -6.74
CA HIS A 283 -7.46 7.04 -5.62
C HIS A 283 -8.21 6.52 -4.42
N PHE A 284 -7.81 6.98 -3.23
CA PHE A 284 -8.58 6.84 -2.01
C PHE A 284 -9.26 8.16 -1.69
N ILE A 285 -10.58 8.19 -1.78
CA ILE A 285 -11.40 9.37 -1.53
C ILE A 285 -11.94 9.25 -0.10
N PRO A 286 -11.55 10.13 0.84
CA PRO A 286 -12.09 10.12 2.20
C PRO A 286 -13.62 10.26 2.19
N VAL A 287 -14.31 9.47 3.02
CA VAL A 287 -15.77 9.51 3.14
C VAL A 287 -16.17 9.59 4.62
N PRO A 288 -17.19 10.40 4.99
CA PRO A 288 -17.59 10.61 6.38
C PRO A 288 -18.46 9.45 6.92
N LEU A 289 -18.05 8.20 6.66
CA LEU A 289 -18.81 7.01 7.07
C LEU A 289 -18.65 6.65 8.53
N THR A 290 -17.73 7.26 9.28
CA THR A 290 -17.53 7.01 10.71
C THR A 290 -18.80 7.27 11.51
N LEU A 291 -19.56 8.30 11.17
CA LEU A 291 -20.82 8.62 11.84
C LEU A 291 -21.92 7.56 11.60
N LEU A 292 -21.85 6.86 10.47
CA LEU A 292 -22.86 5.87 10.03
C LEU A 292 -22.48 4.42 10.37
N MET A 293 -21.19 4.09 10.28
CA MET A 293 -20.67 2.73 10.46
C MET A 293 -20.06 2.54 11.85
N GLY A 294 -19.67 3.62 12.52
CA GLY A 294 -18.91 3.59 13.76
C GLY A 294 -17.40 3.61 13.54
N GLU A 295 -16.67 3.67 14.65
CA GLU A 295 -15.22 3.62 14.69
C GLU A 295 -14.75 2.18 14.88
N GLY A 296 -13.92 1.70 13.96
CA GLY A 296 -13.23 0.41 14.09
C GLY A 296 -12.03 0.51 15.03
N TYR A 297 -11.84 -0.47 15.88
CA TYR A 297 -10.66 -0.63 16.73
C TYR A 297 -10.24 -2.10 16.70
N ALA A 298 -8.94 -2.37 16.66
CA ALA A 298 -8.42 -3.70 16.90
C ALA A 298 -7.15 -3.67 17.74
N GLU A 299 -6.91 -4.76 18.45
CA GLU A 299 -5.69 -4.99 19.19
C GLU A 299 -5.24 -6.44 19.10
N GLU A 300 -3.92 -6.64 19.11
CA GLU A 300 -3.27 -7.95 19.06
C GLU A 300 -2.26 -8.03 20.19
N ILE A 301 -2.42 -9.03 21.05
CA ILE A 301 -1.65 -9.20 22.28
C ILE A 301 -0.85 -10.52 22.15
N PRO A 302 0.48 -10.47 22.11
CA PRO A 302 1.31 -11.67 22.11
C PRO A 302 1.15 -12.42 23.44
N VAL A 303 0.95 -13.73 23.37
CA VAL A 303 0.85 -14.62 24.54
C VAL A 303 2.16 -15.39 24.72
N ASP A 304 2.71 -15.91 23.63
CA ASP A 304 4.01 -16.58 23.55
C ASP A 304 4.60 -16.42 22.13
N ASP A 305 5.57 -17.26 21.76
CA ASP A 305 6.27 -17.18 20.47
C ASP A 305 5.46 -17.69 19.26
N GLU A 306 4.30 -18.32 19.49
CA GLU A 306 3.42 -18.89 18.45
C GLU A 306 1.95 -18.47 18.59
N ILE A 307 1.55 -17.95 19.75
CA ILE A 307 0.17 -17.63 20.10
C ILE A 307 0.01 -16.14 20.36
N PHE A 308 -1.07 -15.57 19.84
CA PHE A 308 -1.52 -14.22 20.14
C PHE A 308 -3.03 -14.17 20.29
N ASP A 309 -3.50 -13.28 21.16
CA ASP A 309 -4.90 -12.92 21.30
C ASP A 309 -5.22 -11.73 20.40
N MET A 310 -6.41 -11.72 19.82
CA MET A 310 -6.87 -10.64 18.96
C MET A 310 -8.27 -10.22 19.38
N MET A 311 -8.51 -8.91 19.44
CA MET A 311 -9.85 -8.33 19.57
C MET A 311 -10.04 -7.29 18.47
N THR A 312 -11.22 -7.26 17.87
CA THR A 312 -11.66 -6.18 16.99
C THR A 312 -13.08 -5.81 17.35
N HIS A 313 -13.39 -4.52 17.41
CA HIS A 313 -14.75 -4.05 17.59
C HIS A 313 -15.06 -2.81 16.75
N ILE A 314 -16.34 -2.57 16.56
CA ILE A 314 -16.87 -1.36 15.93
C ILE A 314 -17.77 -0.66 16.93
N THR A 315 -17.46 0.60 17.24
CA THR A 315 -18.20 1.43 18.18
C THR A 315 -18.95 2.52 17.43
N HIS A 316 -20.27 2.43 17.41
CA HIS A 316 -21.14 3.41 16.80
C HIS A 316 -21.40 4.59 17.76
N PRO A 317 -21.39 5.86 17.28
CA PRO A 317 -21.68 7.04 18.09
C PRO A 317 -22.96 6.97 18.95
N TRP A 318 -24.08 6.51 18.38
CA TRP A 318 -25.36 6.41 19.10
C TRP A 318 -25.66 5.06 19.76
N TRP A 319 -25.11 3.95 19.25
CA TRP A 319 -25.47 2.60 19.71
C TRP A 319 -24.35 1.89 20.48
N GLY A 320 -23.22 2.56 20.69
CA GLY A 320 -22.06 1.98 21.36
C GLY A 320 -21.46 0.82 20.56
N LYS A 321 -20.94 -0.21 21.23
CA LYS A 321 -20.30 -1.35 20.57
C LYS A 321 -21.33 -2.21 19.83
N ILE A 322 -21.35 -2.11 18.50
CA ILE A 322 -22.32 -2.79 17.62
C ILE A 322 -21.76 -4.08 17.00
N TYR A 323 -20.44 -4.25 17.02
CA TYR A 323 -19.76 -5.44 16.52
C TYR A 323 -18.51 -5.71 17.35
N GLU A 324 -18.22 -6.97 17.62
CA GLU A 324 -16.98 -7.43 18.23
C GLU A 324 -16.65 -8.82 17.71
N TYR A 325 -15.37 -9.10 17.47
CA TYR A 325 -14.88 -10.45 17.64
C TYR A 325 -13.63 -10.44 18.49
N LYS A 326 -13.47 -11.50 19.29
CA LYS A 326 -12.27 -11.69 20.10
C LYS A 326 -11.94 -13.16 20.20
N GLY A 327 -10.66 -13.46 20.32
CA GLY A 327 -10.24 -14.84 20.55
C GLY A 327 -8.74 -15.01 20.36
N ARG A 328 -8.34 -16.26 20.21
CA ARG A 328 -6.94 -16.68 20.26
C ARG A 328 -6.55 -17.37 18.98
N PHE A 329 -5.39 -17.01 18.46
CA PHE A 329 -4.80 -17.59 17.25
C PHE A 329 -3.45 -18.21 17.55
N ARG A 330 -3.14 -19.28 16.82
CA ARG A 330 -1.84 -19.94 16.79
C ARG A 330 -1.30 -19.92 15.36
N MET A 331 0.00 -19.73 15.24
CA MET A 331 0.75 -19.92 14.00
C MET A 331 0.71 -21.38 13.54
N THR A 332 0.27 -21.62 12.31
CA THR A 332 0.30 -22.96 11.69
C THR A 332 1.22 -23.03 10.49
N GLN A 333 1.49 -21.89 9.84
CA GLN A 333 2.46 -21.77 8.77
C GLN A 333 3.09 -20.38 8.79
N GLU A 334 4.41 -20.32 8.63
CA GLU A 334 5.20 -19.10 8.52
C GLU A 334 5.66 -18.88 7.07
N ALA A 335 5.88 -17.61 6.70
CA ALA A 335 6.23 -17.14 5.35
C ALA A 335 7.61 -17.56 4.86
#